data_AF-A0A0C2N966-F1
#
_entry.id   AF-A0A0C2N966-F1
#
_cell.length_a   1.000
_cell.length_b   1.000
_cell.length_c   1.000
_cell.angle_alpha   90.00
_cell.angle_beta   90.00
_cell.angle_gamma   90.00
#
_symmetry.space_group_name_H-M   'P 1'
#
loop_
_entity.id
_entity.type
_entity.pdbx_description
1 polymer ?
#
loop_
_entity_poly.entity_id
_entity_poly.type
_entity_poly.pdbx_seq_one_letter_code
_entity_poly.pdbx_strand_id
1 'polypeptide(L)'
;MYINKLQEKQKLSLFEDAQNNLLCILDENLINNIFSWPESEIFNHVFSEISENTEDDKYKKYKQIMADVILSFNESNYLGKDKANHYTELCNLHSHNLSPIKSIPDNSGTIVASNTSPPSTLLHNLPFLGLLRYFILIFELKFIFGDIDSKLENLNLSSSL
;
A
#
# COMPACT_ATOMS: atom_id res chain seq x y z
N MET A 1 -24.95 26.61 4.32
CA MET A 1 -24.15 26.03 3.21
C MET A 1 -22.92 26.86 2.83
N TYR A 2 -22.95 28.20 2.93
CA TYR A 2 -21.79 29.06 2.60
C TYR A 2 -20.63 29.01 3.62
N ILE A 3 -20.95 28.86 4.91
CA ILE A 3 -19.97 28.78 6.01
C ILE A 3 -19.04 27.55 5.84
N ASN A 4 -19.58 26.40 5.45
CA ASN A 4 -18.78 25.19 5.23
C ASN A 4 -17.78 25.36 4.07
N LYS A 5 -18.18 26.06 2.99
CA LYS A 5 -17.27 26.36 1.87
C LYS A 5 -16.12 27.28 2.27
N LEU A 6 -16.37 28.24 3.16
CA LEU A 6 -15.33 29.13 3.69
C LEU A 6 -14.35 28.36 4.58
N GLN A 7 -14.85 27.46 5.43
CA GLN A 7 -14.02 26.62 6.28
C GLN A 7 -13.17 25.62 5.48
N GLU A 8 -13.69 25.04 4.40
CA GLU A 8 -12.91 24.19 3.50
C GLU A 8 -11.81 24.96 2.77
N LYS A 9 -12.11 26.15 2.25
CA LYS A 9 -11.10 27.02 1.61
C LYS A 9 -9.98 27.40 2.57
N GLN A 10 -10.32 27.72 3.81
CA GLN A 10 -9.35 28.12 4.83
C GLN A 10 -8.46 26.95 5.27
N LYS A 11 -8.99 25.72 5.31
CA LYS A 11 -8.19 24.50 5.51
C LYS A 11 -7.25 24.23 4.35
N LEU A 12 -7.72 24.41 3.11
CA LEU A 12 -6.91 24.24 1.89
C LEU A 12 -5.73 25.22 1.89
N SER A 13 -5.95 26.51 2.16
CA SER A 13 -4.86 27.49 2.15
C SER A 13 -3.80 27.21 3.22
N LEU A 14 -4.22 26.67 4.37
CA LEU A 14 -3.30 26.34 5.47
C LEU A 14 -2.42 25.12 5.13
N PHE A 15 -2.97 24.16 4.39
CA PHE A 15 -2.20 23.02 3.85
C PHE A 15 -1.23 23.47 2.76
N GLU A 16 -1.66 24.34 1.84
CA GLU A 16 -0.79 24.88 0.78
C GLU A 16 0.38 25.69 1.35
N ASP A 17 0.13 26.55 2.36
CA ASP A 17 1.19 27.32 3.02
C ASP A 17 2.17 26.42 3.80
N ALA A 18 1.67 25.40 4.49
CA ALA A 18 2.54 24.44 5.19
C ALA A 18 3.40 23.65 4.20
N GLN A 19 2.83 23.24 3.07
CA GLN A 19 3.52 22.50 2.02
C GLN A 19 4.58 23.38 1.33
N ASN A 20 4.26 24.62 0.95
CA ASN A 20 5.22 25.54 0.34
C ASN A 20 6.42 25.81 1.26
N ASN A 21 6.18 26.00 2.56
CA ASN A 21 7.27 26.21 3.52
C ASN A 21 8.14 24.96 3.74
N LEU A 22 7.54 23.77 3.78
CA LEU A 22 8.30 22.52 3.86
C LEU A 22 9.15 22.30 2.61
N LEU A 23 8.58 22.52 1.42
CA LEU A 23 9.28 22.35 0.14
C LEU A 23 10.42 23.35 -0.05
N CYS A 24 10.33 24.57 0.49
CA CYS A 24 11.45 25.51 0.49
C CYS A 24 12.64 25.06 1.36
N ILE A 25 12.40 24.25 2.38
CA ILE A 25 13.45 23.75 3.30
C ILE A 25 14.04 22.43 2.78
N LEU A 26 13.21 21.62 2.12
CA LEU A 26 13.55 20.31 1.60
C LEU A 26 13.97 20.44 0.13
N ASP A 27 15.27 20.60 -0.09
CA ASP A 27 15.86 20.56 -1.44
C ASP A 27 15.55 19.21 -2.12
N GLU A 28 15.31 19.22 -3.43
CA GLU A 28 15.05 18.02 -4.24
C GLU A 28 16.18 17.00 -4.06
N ASN A 29 17.42 17.45 -3.90
CA ASN A 29 18.55 16.57 -3.63
C ASN A 29 18.42 15.83 -2.29
N LEU A 30 17.84 16.47 -1.26
CA LEU A 30 17.61 15.84 0.04
C LEU A 30 16.54 14.75 -0.09
N ILE A 31 15.44 15.06 -0.77
CA ILE A 31 14.36 14.10 -1.05
C ILE A 31 14.94 12.92 -1.83
N ASN A 32 15.63 13.19 -2.93
CA ASN A 32 16.28 12.15 -3.73
C ASN A 32 17.30 11.35 -2.90
N ASN A 33 18.08 11.97 -2.01
CA ASN A 33 19.01 11.23 -1.13
C ASN A 33 18.29 10.33 -0.12
N ILE A 34 17.15 10.75 0.43
CA ILE A 34 16.35 9.94 1.36
C ILE A 34 15.74 8.74 0.63
N PHE A 35 15.24 8.94 -0.58
CA PHE A 35 14.57 7.90 -1.37
C PHE A 35 15.53 7.09 -2.27
N SER A 36 16.77 7.53 -2.47
CA SER A 36 17.81 6.78 -3.20
C SER A 36 18.67 5.89 -2.31
N TRP A 37 18.54 6.00 -0.99
CA TRP A 37 19.16 5.04 -0.09
C TRP A 37 18.67 3.65 -0.50
N PRO A 38 19.55 2.67 -0.82
CA PRO A 38 19.14 1.34 -1.23
C PRO A 38 18.10 0.80 -0.26
N GLU A 39 16.84 0.76 -0.71
CA GLU A 39 15.66 0.39 0.06
C GLU A 39 15.93 -0.91 0.84
N SER A 40 16.69 -1.82 0.23
CA SER A 40 17.16 -3.06 0.83
C SER A 40 17.86 -2.91 2.20
N GLU A 41 18.64 -1.86 2.48
CA GLU A 41 19.36 -1.73 3.76
C GLU A 41 18.44 -1.33 4.91
N ILE A 42 17.56 -0.34 4.68
CA ILE A 42 16.56 0.10 5.67
C ILE A 42 15.60 -1.04 5.97
N PHE A 43 15.22 -1.79 4.94
CA PHE A 43 14.24 -2.86 5.04
C PHE A 43 14.82 -4.16 5.60
N ASN A 44 16.04 -4.55 5.24
CA ASN A 44 16.66 -5.77 5.77
C ASN A 44 16.83 -5.70 7.29
N HIS A 45 17.21 -4.54 7.84
CA HIS A 45 17.33 -4.38 9.30
C HIS A 45 15.97 -4.49 9.99
N VAL A 46 14.93 -3.84 9.45
CA VAL A 46 13.59 -3.81 10.04
C VAL A 46 12.86 -5.14 9.92
N PHE A 47 13.04 -5.88 8.83
CA PHE A 47 12.30 -7.12 8.56
C PHE A 47 12.95 -8.36 9.13
N SER A 48 14.26 -8.34 9.41
CA SER A 48 14.95 -9.45 10.05
C SER A 48 14.38 -9.79 11.45
N GLU A 49 13.73 -8.82 12.11
CA GLU A 49 13.18 -8.98 13.46
C GLU A 49 11.71 -9.43 13.48
N ILE A 50 10.99 -9.37 12.34
CA ILE A 50 9.55 -9.61 12.30
C ILE A 50 9.26 -10.94 11.61
N SER A 51 9.22 -12.00 12.42
CA SER A 51 8.73 -13.32 11.98
C SER A 51 7.20 -13.32 11.93
N GLU A 52 6.63 -13.07 10.74
CA GLU A 52 5.19 -13.28 10.48
C GLU A 52 4.93 -14.74 10.07
N ASN A 53 5.02 -15.67 11.01
CA ASN A 53 4.58 -17.06 10.80
C ASN A 53 3.10 -17.20 11.16
N THR A 54 2.22 -16.66 10.33
CA THR A 54 0.79 -16.93 10.41
C THR A 54 0.39 -17.81 9.24
N GLU A 55 0.06 -19.07 9.52
CA GLU A 55 -0.47 -20.02 8.53
C GLU A 55 -1.88 -19.65 8.03
N ASP A 56 -2.50 -18.61 8.59
CA ASP A 56 -3.85 -18.15 8.23
C ASP A 56 -3.92 -17.71 6.76
N ASP A 57 -4.68 -18.44 5.97
CA ASP A 57 -4.92 -18.15 4.56
C ASP A 57 -5.64 -16.82 4.34
N LYS A 58 -6.43 -16.33 5.30
CA LYS A 58 -7.02 -14.98 5.23
C LYS A 58 -5.94 -13.93 5.31
N TYR A 59 -4.99 -14.09 6.22
CA TYR A 59 -3.87 -13.18 6.39
C TYR A 59 -3.02 -13.10 5.11
N LYS A 60 -2.69 -14.27 4.51
CA LYS A 60 -1.97 -14.33 3.24
C LYS A 60 -2.71 -13.57 2.12
N LYS A 61 -4.04 -13.67 2.05
CA LYS A 61 -4.84 -12.92 1.07
C LYS A 61 -4.83 -11.42 1.32
N TYR A 62 -4.96 -10.98 2.57
CA TYR A 62 -4.85 -9.54 2.89
C TYR A 62 -3.47 -8.98 2.52
N LYS A 63 -2.42 -9.77 2.75
CA LYS A 63 -1.06 -9.43 2.35
C LYS A 63 -0.92 -9.27 0.83
N GLN A 64 -1.49 -10.21 0.06
CA GLN A 64 -1.52 -10.12 -1.40
C GLN A 64 -2.28 -8.88 -1.89
N ILE A 65 -3.48 -8.63 -1.36
CA ILE A 65 -4.28 -7.45 -1.72
C ILE A 65 -3.51 -6.16 -1.42
N MET A 66 -2.85 -6.08 -0.26
CA MET A 66 -2.06 -4.91 0.11
C MET A 66 -0.88 -4.70 -0.85
N ALA A 67 -0.19 -5.76 -1.26
CA ALA A 67 0.87 -5.69 -2.26
C ALA A 67 0.34 -5.18 -3.61
N ASP A 68 -0.81 -5.67 -4.07
CA ASP A 68 -1.41 -5.22 -5.33
C ASP A 68 -1.88 -3.77 -5.29
N VAL A 69 -2.38 -3.31 -4.14
CA VAL A 69 -2.73 -1.90 -3.89
C VAL A 69 -1.48 -1.04 -3.97
N ILE A 70 -0.38 -1.46 -3.35
CA ILE A 70 0.90 -0.73 -3.39
C ILE A 70 1.44 -0.61 -4.81
N LEU A 71 1.44 -1.70 -5.58
CA LEU A 71 1.85 -1.69 -6.99
C LEU A 71 0.99 -0.72 -7.80
N SER A 72 -0.33 -0.83 -7.66
CA SER A 72 -1.27 0.06 -8.35
C SER A 72 -1.08 1.53 -7.96
N PHE A 73 -0.79 1.78 -6.68
CA PHE A 73 -0.59 3.13 -6.14
C PHE A 73 0.75 3.73 -6.55
N ASN A 74 1.81 2.92 -6.66
CA ASN A 74 3.10 3.35 -7.18
C ASN A 74 2.98 3.76 -8.66
N GLU A 75 2.22 3.00 -9.45
CA GLU A 75 2.04 3.26 -10.87
C GLU A 75 1.12 4.46 -11.17
N SER A 76 0.10 4.66 -10.33
CA SER A 76 -1.00 5.61 -10.54
C SER A 76 -1.52 6.16 -9.20
N ASN A 77 -1.90 7.44 -9.19
CA ASN A 77 -2.46 8.09 -8.00
C ASN A 77 -3.93 7.75 -7.74
N TYR A 78 -4.54 6.96 -8.63
CA TYR A 78 -5.90 6.47 -8.48
C TYR A 78 -5.97 4.97 -8.69
N LEU A 79 -6.90 4.35 -7.96
CA LEU A 79 -7.29 2.97 -8.20
C LEU A 79 -8.54 2.96 -9.07
N GLY A 80 -8.49 2.26 -10.20
CA GLY A 80 -9.64 2.09 -11.07
C GLY A 80 -10.82 1.47 -10.32
N LYS A 81 -12.04 1.94 -10.61
CA LYS A 81 -13.26 1.51 -9.90
C LYS A 81 -13.40 -0.02 -9.82
N ASP A 82 -13.10 -0.72 -10.91
CA ASP A 82 -13.23 -2.18 -10.95
C ASP A 82 -12.22 -2.87 -10.03
N LYS A 83 -10.96 -2.41 -10.01
CA LYS A 83 -9.95 -2.90 -9.06
C LYS A 83 -10.33 -2.58 -7.61
N ALA A 84 -10.81 -1.35 -7.36
CA ALA A 84 -11.25 -0.93 -6.03
C ALA A 84 -12.41 -1.78 -5.51
N ASN A 85 -13.42 -2.03 -6.35
CA ASN A 85 -14.54 -2.89 -6.03
C ASN A 85 -14.08 -4.32 -5.77
N HIS A 86 -13.22 -4.86 -6.63
CA HIS A 86 -12.67 -6.20 -6.49
C HIS A 86 -11.93 -6.39 -5.16
N TYR A 87 -11.01 -5.48 -4.80
CA TYR A 87 -10.29 -5.57 -3.53
C TYR A 87 -11.23 -5.39 -2.33
N THR A 88 -12.23 -4.52 -2.43
CA THR A 88 -13.24 -4.31 -1.38
C THR A 88 -14.07 -5.58 -1.16
N GLU A 89 -14.54 -6.22 -2.23
CA GLU A 89 -15.26 -7.49 -2.17
C GLU A 89 -14.40 -8.58 -1.54
N LEU A 90 -13.14 -8.72 -1.97
CA LEU A 90 -12.20 -9.67 -1.38
C LEU A 90 -12.01 -9.42 0.11
N CYS A 91 -11.89 -8.16 0.56
CA CYS A 91 -11.74 -7.87 1.99
C CYS A 91 -13.00 -8.22 2.79
N ASN A 92 -14.19 -7.93 2.24
CA ASN A 92 -15.48 -8.15 2.89
C ASN A 92 -15.86 -9.63 2.97
N LEU A 93 -15.60 -10.41 1.91
CA LEU A 93 -15.81 -11.87 1.87
C LEU A 93 -15.09 -12.59 3.03
N HIS A 94 -13.93 -12.08 3.46
CA HIS A 94 -13.16 -12.69 4.54
C HIS A 94 -13.53 -12.15 5.93
N SER A 95 -14.11 -10.94 6.00
CA SER A 95 -14.64 -10.31 7.21
C SER A 95 -15.94 -10.96 7.69
N HIS A 96 -16.86 -11.31 6.79
CA HIS A 96 -18.11 -12.00 7.15
C HIS A 96 -17.91 -13.43 7.68
N ASN A 97 -16.73 -14.01 7.44
CA ASN A 97 -16.32 -15.31 7.98
C ASN A 97 -15.66 -15.20 9.38
N LEU A 98 -15.71 -14.03 10.03
CA LEU A 98 -15.40 -13.87 11.45
C LEU A 98 -16.67 -14.20 12.26
N SER A 99 -17.11 -15.46 12.21
CA SER A 99 -18.22 -15.92 13.05
C SER A 99 -17.76 -16.03 14.51
N PRO A 100 -18.58 -15.64 15.51
CA PRO A 100 -18.33 -16.02 16.89
C PRO A 100 -18.35 -17.54 16.99
N ILE A 101 -17.27 -18.12 17.51
CA ILE A 101 -17.04 -19.54 17.80
C ILE A 101 -18.35 -20.36 17.78
N LYS A 102 -18.62 -21.06 16.66
CA LYS A 102 -19.54 -22.20 16.65
C LYS A 102 -19.29 -23.14 15.46
N SER A 103 -19.49 -24.41 15.77
CA SER A 103 -19.01 -25.64 15.13
C SER A 103 -19.31 -25.83 13.64
N ILE A 104 -18.35 -26.48 12.98
CA ILE A 104 -18.35 -27.09 11.64
C ILE A 104 -19.70 -27.79 11.33
N PRO A 105 -20.24 -27.62 10.10
CA PRO A 105 -20.22 -28.71 9.13
C PRO A 105 -19.69 -28.30 7.76
N ASP A 106 -18.88 -29.19 7.18
CA ASP A 106 -18.37 -29.15 5.82
C ASP A 106 -19.50 -28.96 4.79
N ASN A 107 -19.31 -28.02 3.86
CA ASN A 107 -19.84 -28.19 2.52
C ASN A 107 -18.96 -27.47 1.49
N SER A 108 -18.38 -28.27 0.60
CA SER A 108 -17.47 -27.85 -0.46
C SER A 108 -18.20 -27.02 -1.51
N GLY A 109 -17.85 -25.74 -1.63
CA GLY A 109 -18.28 -24.84 -2.71
C GLY A 109 -17.08 -24.44 -3.57
N THR A 110 -17.08 -24.90 -4.81
CA THR A 110 -16.04 -24.73 -5.83
C THR A 110 -15.70 -23.26 -6.09
N ILE A 111 -14.50 -22.81 -5.69
CA ILE A 111 -13.97 -21.51 -6.09
C ILE A 111 -13.31 -21.67 -7.45
N VAL A 112 -13.82 -20.94 -8.45
CA VAL A 112 -13.22 -20.83 -9.78
C VAL A 112 -11.86 -20.16 -9.63
N ALA A 113 -10.80 -20.94 -9.74
CA ALA A 113 -9.43 -20.46 -9.76
C ALA A 113 -9.16 -19.79 -11.11
N SER A 114 -9.14 -18.46 -11.12
CA SER A 114 -8.49 -17.72 -12.20
C SER A 114 -6.97 -17.86 -12.00
N ASN A 115 -6.39 -18.83 -12.71
CA ASN A 115 -4.95 -19.04 -12.75
C ASN A 115 -4.31 -17.95 -13.62
N THR A 116 -4.01 -16.82 -13.00
CA THR A 116 -2.97 -15.91 -13.48
C THR A 116 -2.21 -15.49 -12.23
N SER A 117 -1.17 -16.25 -11.85
CA SER A 117 -0.27 -15.76 -10.81
C SER A 117 0.47 -14.56 -11.40
N PRO A 118 0.36 -13.37 -10.80
CA PRO A 118 1.26 -12.28 -11.16
C PRO A 118 2.69 -12.76 -10.92
N PRO A 119 3.68 -12.33 -11.73
CA PRO A 119 5.07 -12.58 -11.42
C PRO A 119 5.31 -12.15 -9.96
N SER A 120 5.90 -13.04 -9.16
CA SER A 120 6.07 -12.81 -7.72
C SER A 120 7.00 -11.61 -7.51
N THR A 121 6.42 -10.43 -7.38
CA THR A 121 7.14 -9.22 -7.00
C THR A 121 7.68 -9.42 -5.58
N LEU A 122 8.82 -8.82 -5.29
CA LEU A 122 9.46 -8.85 -3.96
C LEU A 122 8.48 -8.45 -2.84
N LEU A 123 7.53 -7.56 -3.15
CA LEU A 123 6.44 -7.14 -2.29
C LEU A 123 5.60 -8.31 -1.74
N HIS A 124 5.24 -9.32 -2.53
CA HIS A 124 4.40 -10.41 -2.04
C HIS A 124 5.09 -11.26 -0.94
N ASN A 125 6.42 -11.22 -0.89
CA ASN A 125 7.20 -11.91 0.13
C ASN A 125 7.40 -11.08 1.40
N LEU A 126 7.14 -9.77 1.36
CA LEU A 126 7.29 -8.90 2.52
C LEU A 126 6.27 -9.25 3.62
N PRO A 127 6.62 -9.02 4.89
CA PRO A 127 5.65 -8.99 5.98
C PRO A 127 4.63 -7.86 5.75
N PHE A 128 3.43 -7.98 6.32
CA PHE A 128 2.37 -6.97 6.17
C PHE A 128 2.82 -5.60 6.68
N LEU A 129 3.58 -5.56 7.79
CA LEU A 129 4.16 -4.29 8.25
C LEU A 129 5.09 -3.67 7.19
N GLY A 130 5.80 -4.51 6.43
CA GLY A 130 6.64 -4.04 5.35
C GLY A 130 5.87 -3.45 4.19
N LEU A 131 4.76 -4.10 3.82
CA LEU A 131 3.82 -3.54 2.87
C LEU A 131 3.27 -2.18 3.34
N LEU A 132 2.86 -2.07 4.61
CA LEU A 132 2.36 -0.81 5.15
C LEU A 132 3.41 0.31 5.10
N ARG A 133 4.68 0.01 5.39
CA ARG A 133 5.77 0.99 5.26
C ARG A 133 5.97 1.45 3.83
N TYR A 134 5.93 0.53 2.86
CA TYR A 134 6.00 0.89 1.44
C TYR A 134 4.84 1.80 1.03
N PHE A 135 3.62 1.49 1.48
CA PHE A 135 2.47 2.35 1.23
C PHE A 135 2.68 3.77 1.79
N ILE A 136 3.18 3.89 3.01
CA ILE A 136 3.48 5.19 3.65
C ILE A 136 4.53 5.95 2.84
N LEU A 137 5.62 5.31 2.42
CA LEU A 137 6.67 5.97 1.65
C LEU A 137 6.16 6.51 0.31
N ILE A 138 5.39 5.71 -0.43
CA ILE A 138 4.78 6.16 -1.69
C ILE A 138 3.83 7.33 -1.45
N PHE A 139 3.05 7.27 -0.36
CA PHE A 139 2.14 8.34 0.02
C PHE A 139 2.90 9.63 0.36
N GLU A 140 3.96 9.54 1.16
CA GLU A 140 4.80 10.68 1.53
C GLU A 140 5.43 11.30 0.30
N LEU A 141 6.06 10.49 -0.56
CA LEU A 141 6.68 10.95 -1.80
C LEU A 141 5.68 11.71 -2.69
N LYS A 142 4.51 11.14 -2.92
CA LYS A 142 3.51 11.71 -3.83
C LYS A 142 2.75 12.91 -3.27
N PHE A 143 2.36 12.86 -1.99
CA PHE A 143 1.41 13.82 -1.42
C PHE A 143 2.02 14.78 -0.41
N ILE A 144 3.06 14.38 0.32
CA ILE A 144 3.73 15.26 1.29
C ILE A 144 4.82 16.08 0.59
N PHE A 145 5.67 15.41 -0.19
CA PHE A 145 6.71 16.07 -0.98
C PHE A 145 6.19 16.58 -2.34
N GLY A 146 4.93 16.29 -2.67
CA GLY A 146 4.24 16.87 -3.82
C GLY A 146 4.68 16.33 -5.19
N ASP A 147 5.51 15.28 -5.23
CA ASP A 147 5.92 14.65 -6.48
C ASP A 147 4.91 13.57 -6.89
N ILE A 148 3.76 14.02 -7.39
CA ILE A 148 2.60 13.18 -7.73
C ILE A 148 2.91 12.13 -8.81
N ASP A 149 3.88 12.40 -9.69
CA ASP A 149 4.23 11.52 -10.81
C ASP A 149 5.41 10.59 -10.50
N SER A 150 6.11 10.80 -9.38
CA SER A 150 7.18 9.91 -8.89
C SER A 150 6.75 8.45 -8.74
N LYS A 151 7.72 7.56 -8.93
CA LYS A 151 7.58 6.12 -8.73
C LYS A 151 8.82 5.57 -8.06
N LEU A 152 8.64 4.62 -7.13
CA LEU A 152 9.73 3.82 -6.62
C LEU A 152 10.13 2.79 -7.69
N GLU A 153 11.36 2.88 -8.19
CA GLU A 153 11.87 2.06 -9.29
C GLU A 153 12.06 0.58 -8.89
N ASN A 154 12.26 0.29 -7.59
CA ASN A 154 12.63 -1.05 -7.11
C ASN A 154 11.46 -1.99 -6.79
N LEU A 155 10.21 -1.53 -6.91
CA LEU A 155 9.04 -2.37 -6.58
C LEU A 155 8.79 -3.51 -7.58
N ASN A 156 9.29 -3.36 -8.81
CA ASN A 156 9.02 -4.24 -9.94
C ASN A 156 10.14 -5.26 -10.23
N LEU A 157 11.13 -5.42 -9.36
CA LEU A 157 12.22 -6.36 -9.60
C LEU A 157 11.72 -7.81 -9.54
N SER A 158 11.35 -8.34 -10.71
CA SER A 158 11.39 -9.77 -10.98
C SER A 158 12.84 -10.21 -10.80
N SER A 159 13.05 -11.17 -9.90
CA SER A 159 14.35 -11.78 -9.63
C SER A 159 15.05 -12.18 -10.93
N SER A 160 16.03 -11.37 -11.34
CA SER A 160 16.91 -11.60 -12.46
C SER A 160 18.32 -11.72 -11.88
N LEU A 161 18.62 -12.87 -11.29
CA LEU A 161 19.97 -13.35 -10.98
C LEU A 161 19.94 -14.88 -10.91
#